data_AF-A0A1H3LMM2-F1
#
_entry.id   AF-A0A1H3LMM2-F1
#
_cell.length_a   1.000
_cell.length_b   1.000
_cell.length_c   1.000
_cell.angle_alpha   90.00
_cell.angle_beta   90.00
_cell.angle_gamma   90.00
#
_symmetry.space_group_name_H-M   'P 1'
#
loop_
_entity.id
_entity.type
_entity.pdbx_description
1 polymer ?
#
loop_
_entity_poly.entity_id
_entity_poly.type
_entity_poly.pdbx_seq_one_letter_code
_entity_poly.pdbx_strand_id
1 'polypeptide(L)'
;MMLETDFETDTDITRARAPLEAFKDFIEFAPAGAKAVYWRGTYLANYSVAEFARKLQATGLCELVQRRITQGRKTEFEYVAIKRRAA
;
A
#
# COMPACT_ATOMS: atom_id res chain seq x y z
N MET A 1 -14.90 7.91 -26.11
CA MET A 1 -15.46 7.32 -24.87
C MET A 1 -14.31 6.60 -24.18
N MET A 2 -13.55 7.31 -23.33
CA MET A 2 -12.48 6.71 -22.55
C MET A 2 -13.14 6.03 -21.36
N LEU A 3 -12.90 4.73 -21.19
CA LEU A 3 -13.30 4.00 -20.01
C LEU A 3 -12.44 4.51 -18.85
N GLU A 4 -12.98 5.46 -18.07
CA GLU A 4 -12.53 5.71 -16.73
C GLU A 4 -12.88 4.45 -15.93
N THR A 5 -11.98 3.47 -15.94
CA THR A 5 -12.04 2.40 -14.97
C THR A 5 -11.78 3.05 -13.62
N ASP A 6 -12.84 3.28 -12.86
CA ASP A 6 -12.82 3.49 -11.41
C ASP A 6 -12.10 2.29 -10.79
N PHE A 7 -10.76 2.29 -10.82
CA PHE A 7 -9.98 1.37 -10.02
C PHE A 7 -10.17 1.81 -8.57
N GLU A 8 -10.83 0.94 -7.81
CA GLU A 8 -10.97 0.94 -6.36
C GLU A 8 -9.95 1.85 -5.67
N THR A 9 -10.45 2.84 -4.95
CA THR A 9 -9.68 3.66 -4.01
C THR A 9 -8.72 2.76 -3.23
N ASP A 10 -7.42 3.10 -3.25
CA ASP A 10 -6.38 2.37 -2.52
C ASP A 10 -6.83 2.09 -1.08
N THR A 11 -6.66 0.85 -0.59
CA THR A 11 -6.98 0.51 0.80
C THR A 11 -6.03 1.26 1.74
N ASP A 12 -6.57 2.11 2.61
CA ASP A 12 -5.78 2.91 3.53
C ASP A 12 -5.53 2.18 4.86
N ILE A 13 -4.38 1.49 4.95
CA ILE A 13 -3.96 0.78 6.15
C ILE A 13 -3.42 1.75 7.23
N THR A 14 -3.00 2.95 6.84
CA THR A 14 -2.30 3.88 7.76
C THR A 14 -3.16 4.37 8.91
N ARG A 15 -4.48 4.27 8.77
CA ARG A 15 -5.47 4.67 9.79
C ARG A 15 -6.00 3.51 10.61
N ALA A 16 -5.59 2.29 10.31
CA ALA A 16 -6.03 1.12 11.06
C ALA A 16 -5.48 1.16 12.50
N ARG A 17 -6.29 0.73 13.47
CA ARG A 17 -5.85 0.58 14.86
C ARG A 17 -4.69 -0.43 14.99
N ALA A 18 -4.67 -1.44 14.13
CA ALA A 18 -3.61 -2.45 14.02
C ALA A 18 -3.13 -2.55 12.57
N PRO A 19 -2.22 -1.66 12.12
CA PRO A 19 -1.81 -1.57 10.71
C PRO A 19 -1.19 -2.86 10.15
N LEU A 20 -0.42 -3.58 10.96
CA LEU A 20 0.20 -4.83 10.50
C LEU A 20 -0.84 -5.92 10.24
N GLU A 21 -1.84 -6.06 11.12
CA GLU A 21 -2.92 -7.04 10.93
C GLU A 21 -3.81 -6.66 9.75
N ALA A 22 -4.19 -5.39 9.62
CA ALA A 22 -4.92 -4.90 8.44
C ALA A 22 -4.15 -5.14 7.13
N PHE A 23 -2.81 -5.09 7.17
CA PHE A 23 -2.00 -5.42 6.01
C PHE A 23 -1.99 -6.93 5.71
N LYS A 24 -1.92 -7.80 6.72
CA LYS A 24 -2.06 -9.24 6.53
C LYS A 24 -3.42 -9.58 5.92
N ASP A 25 -4.50 -9.01 6.46
CA ASP A 25 -5.86 -9.20 5.95
C ASP A 25 -5.97 -8.76 4.48
N PHE A 26 -5.38 -7.61 4.14
CA PHE A 26 -5.32 -7.14 2.75
C PHE A 26 -4.61 -8.17 1.85
N ILE A 27 -3.46 -8.70 2.29
CA ILE A 27 -2.72 -9.70 1.53
C ILE A 27 -3.46 -11.02 1.42
N GLU A 28 -4.24 -11.42 2.41
CA GLU A 28 -5.03 -12.65 2.37
C GLU A 28 -6.21 -12.50 1.39
N PHE A 29 -7.02 -11.45 1.56
CA PHE A 29 -8.34 -11.38 0.93
C PHE A 29 -8.41 -10.52 -0.34
N ALA A 30 -7.51 -9.56 -0.54
CA ALA A 30 -7.62 -8.66 -1.69
C ALA A 30 -7.33 -9.39 -3.01
N PRO A 31 -7.97 -9.01 -4.14
CA PRO A 31 -7.63 -9.59 -5.43
C PRO A 31 -6.24 -9.16 -5.91
N ALA A 32 -5.70 -9.89 -6.89
CA ALA A 32 -4.50 -9.42 -7.61
C ALA A 32 -4.80 -8.08 -8.31
N GLY A 33 -3.84 -7.15 -8.29
CA GLY A 33 -3.99 -5.78 -8.77
C GLY A 33 -4.47 -4.80 -7.69
N ALA A 34 -5.01 -5.29 -6.57
CA ALA A 34 -5.41 -4.43 -5.46
C ALA A 34 -4.21 -3.68 -4.87
N LYS A 35 -4.48 -2.48 -4.35
CA LYS A 35 -3.47 -1.56 -3.83
C LYS A 35 -3.76 -1.22 -2.39
N ALA A 36 -2.72 -1.14 -1.56
CA ALA A 36 -2.83 -0.66 -0.20
C ALA A 36 -1.77 0.39 0.12
N VAL A 37 -2.21 1.53 0.64
CA VAL A 37 -1.31 2.54 1.23
C VAL A 37 -0.98 2.09 2.65
N TYR A 38 0.22 1.58 2.86
CA TYR A 38 0.66 1.06 4.16
C TYR A 38 1.43 2.10 5.00
N TRP A 39 1.85 3.20 4.38
CA TRP A 39 2.46 4.32 5.10
C TRP A 39 2.31 5.66 4.37
N ARG A 40 2.25 6.75 5.14
CA ARG A 40 2.37 8.13 4.65
C ARG A 40 3.39 8.90 5.47
N GLY A 41 4.23 9.65 4.80
CA GLY A 41 5.17 10.55 5.45
C GLY A 41 6.34 10.91 4.55
N THR A 42 7.22 11.77 5.06
CA THR A 42 8.46 12.15 4.37
C THR A 42 9.46 11.00 4.31
N TYR A 43 9.41 10.09 5.29
CA TYR A 43 10.18 8.86 5.33
C TYR A 43 9.34 7.72 5.94
N LEU A 44 9.68 6.48 5.58
CA LEU A 44 9.04 5.27 6.11
C LEU A 44 9.55 4.95 7.52
N ALA A 45 8.79 5.31 8.55
CA ALA A 45 9.23 5.22 9.94
C ALA A 45 8.74 3.97 10.70
N ASN A 46 7.64 3.34 10.26
CA ASN A 46 7.12 2.14 10.93
C ASN A 46 7.88 0.89 10.48
N TYR A 47 8.81 0.43 11.33
CA TYR A 47 9.70 -0.68 11.03
C TYR A 47 8.95 -1.98 10.72
N SER A 48 7.97 -2.37 11.54
CA SER A 48 7.29 -3.67 11.39
C SER A 48 6.45 -3.75 10.11
N VAL A 49 5.72 -2.69 9.78
CA VAL A 49 4.92 -2.63 8.55
C VAL A 49 5.83 -2.57 7.32
N ALA A 50 6.92 -1.81 7.40
CA ALA A 50 7.92 -1.73 6.33
C ALA A 50 8.64 -3.05 6.09
N GLU A 51 9.02 -3.76 7.15
CA GLU A 51 9.66 -5.08 7.08
C GLU A 51 8.72 -6.10 6.44
N PHE A 52 7.45 -6.10 6.84
CA PHE A 52 6.44 -6.97 6.24
C PHE A 52 6.26 -6.68 4.74
N ALA A 53 6.13 -5.42 4.35
CA ALA A 53 6.06 -5.02 2.94
C ALA A 53 7.26 -5.55 2.12
N ARG A 54 8.48 -5.43 2.66
CA ARG A 54 9.69 -5.93 2.00
C ARG A 54 9.71 -7.45 1.89
N LYS A 55 9.26 -8.17 2.91
CA LYS A 55 9.13 -9.65 2.86
C LYS A 55 8.19 -10.07 1.74
N LEU A 56 7.03 -9.42 1.63
CA LEU A 56 6.05 -9.69 0.56
C LEU A 56 6.60 -9.37 -0.84
N GLN A 57 7.42 -8.33 -0.96
CA GLN A 57 8.09 -8.02 -2.21
C GLN A 57 9.13 -9.09 -2.58
N ALA A 58 9.92 -9.53 -1.60
CA ALA A 58 10.95 -10.55 -1.82
C ALA A 58 10.36 -11.90 -2.26
N THR A 59 9.13 -12.23 -1.85
CA THR A 59 8.42 -13.44 -2.30
C THR A 59 7.69 -13.25 -3.65
N GLY A 60 7.74 -12.05 -4.22
CA GLY A 60 7.03 -11.69 -5.46
C GLY A 60 5.51 -11.58 -5.28
N LEU A 61 5.01 -11.54 -4.03
CA LEU A 61 3.58 -11.41 -3.76
C LEU A 61 3.10 -9.96 -3.92
N CYS A 62 3.99 -9.00 -3.69
CA CYS A 62 3.71 -7.57 -3.88
C CYS A 62 4.78 -6.87 -4.71
N GLU A 63 4.38 -5.78 -5.35
CA GLU A 63 5.26 -4.74 -5.85
C GLU A 63 5.13 -3.52 -4.94
N LEU A 64 6.26 -2.90 -4.57
CA LEU A 64 6.26 -1.70 -3.73
C LEU A 64 6.52 -0.48 -4.58
N VAL A 65 5.64 0.51 -4.48
CA VAL A 65 5.78 1.78 -5.17
C VAL A 65 5.73 2.92 -4.18
N GLN A 66 6.40 4.01 -4.52
CA GLN A 66 6.34 5.26 -3.76
C GLN A 66 5.66 6.32 -4.64
N ARG A 67 4.57 6.90 -4.13
CA ARG A 67 3.84 7.99 -4.78
C ARG A 67 4.13 9.29 -4.04
N ARG A 68 4.56 10.33 -4.76
CA ARG A 68 4.65 11.68 -4.19
C ARG A 68 3.24 12.27 -4.10
N ILE A 69 2.88 12.82 -2.95
CA ILE A 69 1.65 13.58 -2.74
C ILE A 69 1.99 15.02 -2.39
N THR A 70 1.31 15.97 -3.05
CA THR A 70 1.46 17.40 -2.79
C THR A 70 0.11 17.96 -2.36
N GLN A 71 0.06 18.48 -1.12
CA GLN A 71 -1.11 19.16 -0.58
C GLN A 71 -0.72 20.57 -0.17
N GLY A 72 -1.12 21.55 -0.98
CA GLY A 72 -0.69 22.94 -0.83
C GLY A 72 0.83 23.06 -0.87
N ARG A 73 1.44 23.57 0.22
CA ARG A 73 2.90 23.72 0.33
C ARG A 73 3.62 22.49 0.91
N LYS A 74 2.89 21.47 1.35
CA LYS A 74 3.47 20.26 1.92
C LYS A 74 3.65 19.19 0.84
N THR A 75 4.82 18.58 0.81
CA THR A 75 5.11 17.39 0.01
C THR A 75 5.35 16.23 0.96
N GLU A 76 4.63 15.13 0.77
CA GLU A 76 4.81 13.88 1.48
C GLU A 76 4.87 12.71 0.47
N PHE A 77 5.14 11.51 0.96
CA PHE A 77 5.09 10.29 0.16
C PHE A 77 4.07 9.33 0.72
N GLU A 78 3.41 8.62 -0.18
CA GLU A 78 2.65 7.42 0.11
C GLU A 78 3.46 6.22 -0.32
N TYR A 79 3.52 5.22 0.55
CA TYR A 79 4.16 3.95 0.27
C TYR A 79 3.04 2.94 0.05
N VAL A 80 3.04 2.36 -1.15
CA VAL A 80 1.93 1.56 -1.65
C VAL A 80 2.44 0.16 -1.97
N ALA A 81 1.69 -0.84 -1.54
CA ALA A 81 1.89 -2.22 -1.95
C ALA A 81 0.80 -2.61 -2.95
N ILE A 82 1.23 -3.17 -4.09
CA ILE A 82 0.35 -3.66 -5.14
C ILE A 82 0.41 -5.19 -5.13
N LYS A 83 -0.70 -5.85 -4.83
CA LYS A 83 -0.75 -7.32 -4.79
C LYS A 83 -0.61 -7.86 -6.22
N ARG A 84 0.37 -8.75 -6.46
CA ARG A 84 0.66 -9.28 -7.80
C ARG A 84 -0.10 -10.55 -8.13
N ARG A 85 -0.42 -11.36 -7.11
CA ARG A 85 -1.13 -12.64 -7.24
C ARG A 85 -1.84 -12.99 -5.94
N ALA A 86 -2.74 -13.97 -5.98
CA ALA A 86 -3.32 -14.56 -4.77
C ALA A 86 -2.19 -15.13 -3.88
N ALA A 87 -2.37 -14.99 -2.56
CA ALA A 87 -1.43 -15.46 -1.55
C ALA A 87 -1.50 -16.98 -1.40
#